data_AF-A0A7S1F5A1-F1
#
_entry.id   AF-A0A7S1F5A1-F1
#
_cell.length_a   1.000
_cell.length_b   1.000
_cell.length_c   1.000
_cell.angle_alpha   90.00
_cell.angle_beta   90.00
_cell.angle_gamma   90.00
#
_symmetry.space_group_name_H-M   'P 1'
#
loop_
_entity.id
_entity.type
_entity.pdbx_description
1 polymer ?
#
loop_
_entity_poly.entity_id
_entity_poly.type
_entity_poly.pdbx_seq_one_letter_code
_entity_poly.pdbx_strand_id
1 'polypeptide(L)'
;ITIVNKVVKPANKQAIAVVSGRLEDSDSCVRQAVGSVLLNMVGRSDAVAVGAVAIRLEHLDARVREAAGEALHEIADEGDAFAISVLCKLLDHHDVLVRLAAIKALTK
;
A
#
# COMPACT_ATOMS: atom_id res chain seq x y z
N ILE A 1 12.07 15.09 25.17
CA ILE A 1 11.29 13.98 24.56
C ILE A 1 10.60 14.40 23.24
N THR A 2 10.24 15.67 23.04
CA THR A 2 9.52 16.14 21.83
C THR A 2 10.33 16.13 20.52
N ILE A 3 11.66 16.28 20.57
CA ILE A 3 12.51 16.37 19.37
C ILE A 3 12.73 14.99 18.73
N VAL A 4 12.91 13.94 19.55
CA VAL A 4 13.14 12.57 19.07
C VAL A 4 11.91 12.05 18.30
N ASN A 5 10.70 12.28 18.80
CA ASN A 5 9.47 11.89 18.11
C ASN A 5 9.24 12.62 16.78
N LYS A 6 9.83 13.80 16.58
CA LYS A 6 9.67 14.60 15.37
C LYS A 6 10.66 14.21 14.26
N VAL A 7 11.81 13.61 14.61
CA VAL A 7 12.82 13.12 13.65
C VAL A 7 12.56 11.67 13.25
N VAL A 8 12.02 10.85 14.16
CA VAL A 8 11.64 9.46 13.88
C VAL A 8 10.49 9.36 12.88
N LYS A 9 9.50 10.26 12.93
CA LYS A 9 8.35 10.25 12.00
C LYS A 9 8.74 10.49 10.52
N PRO A 10 9.56 11.50 10.16
CA PRO A 10 10.07 11.69 8.80
C PRO A 10 10.88 10.50 8.30
N ALA A 11 11.78 9.95 9.13
CA ALA A 11 12.57 8.78 8.78
C ALA A 11 11.67 7.57 8.47
N ASN A 12 10.59 7.39 9.23
CA ASN A 12 9.64 6.30 9.00
C ASN A 12 8.85 6.48 7.69
N LYS A 13 8.40 7.70 7.37
CA LYS A 13 7.72 7.98 6.09
C LYS A 13 8.61 7.72 4.87
N GLN A 14 9.89 8.09 4.96
CA GLN A 14 10.84 7.85 3.89
C GLN A 14 11.12 6.35 3.72
N ALA A 15 11.26 5.61 4.83
CA ALA A 15 11.42 4.17 4.79
C ALA A 15 10.20 3.46 4.17
N ILE A 16 8.99 3.86 4.57
CA ILE A 16 7.74 3.39 3.94
C ILE A 16 7.74 3.67 2.45
N ALA A 17 8.10 4.89 2.02
CA ALA A 17 8.13 5.23 0.60
C ALA A 17 9.13 4.38 -0.20
N VAL A 18 10.31 4.10 0.35
CA VAL A 18 11.32 3.23 -0.27
C VAL A 18 10.80 1.80 -0.40
N VAL A 19 10.21 1.25 0.66
CA VAL A 19 9.69 -0.11 0.69
C VAL A 19 8.46 -0.26 -0.20
N SER A 20 7.48 0.65 -0.15
CA SER A 20 6.34 0.65 -1.07
C SER A 20 6.78 0.83 -2.52
N GLY A 21 7.86 1.55 -2.79
CA GLY A 21 8.46 1.66 -4.12
C GLY A 21 9.02 0.33 -4.66
N ARG A 22 9.27 -0.67 -3.81
CA ARG A 22 9.67 -2.03 -4.24
C ARG A 22 8.52 -2.84 -4.82
N LEU A 23 7.28 -2.36 -4.77
CA LEU A 23 6.17 -2.93 -5.54
C LEU A 23 6.39 -2.82 -7.06
N GLU A 24 7.27 -1.94 -7.51
CA GLU A 24 7.65 -1.78 -8.92
C GLU A 24 8.95 -2.52 -9.27
N ASP A 25 9.49 -3.33 -8.35
CA ASP A 25 10.70 -4.09 -8.61
C ASP A 25 10.47 -5.15 -9.69
N SER A 26 11.50 -5.42 -10.49
CA SER A 26 11.46 -6.45 -11.53
C SER A 26 11.27 -7.86 -10.94
N ASP A 27 11.81 -8.11 -9.75
CA ASP A 27 11.73 -9.40 -9.08
C ASP A 27 10.38 -9.56 -8.37
N SER A 28 9.64 -10.62 -8.71
CA SER A 28 8.35 -10.93 -8.06
C SER A 28 8.47 -11.21 -6.58
N CYS A 29 9.55 -11.84 -6.12
CA CYS A 29 9.78 -12.12 -4.71
C CYS A 29 9.98 -10.82 -3.92
N VAL A 30 10.65 -9.83 -4.52
CA VAL A 30 10.79 -8.50 -3.92
C VAL A 30 9.45 -7.80 -3.81
N ARG A 31 8.61 -7.84 -4.85
CA ARG A 31 7.25 -7.25 -4.80
C ARG A 31 6.39 -7.88 -3.71
N GLN A 32 6.39 -9.22 -3.63
CA GLN A 32 5.59 -9.97 -2.66
C GLN A 32 6.04 -9.75 -1.21
N ALA A 33 7.33 -9.46 -0.97
CA ALA A 33 7.82 -9.20 0.38
C ALA A 33 7.33 -7.88 0.97
N VAL A 34 6.86 -6.92 0.16
CA VAL A 34 6.57 -5.55 0.59
C VAL A 34 5.53 -5.48 1.72
N GLY A 35 4.43 -6.23 1.63
CA GLY A 35 3.38 -6.21 2.64
C GLY A 35 3.92 -6.63 4.01
N SER A 36 4.56 -7.79 4.07
CA SER A 36 5.21 -8.30 5.28
C SER A 36 6.26 -7.34 5.89
N VAL A 37 7.06 -6.67 5.05
CA VAL A 37 8.07 -5.71 5.52
C VAL A 37 7.39 -4.48 6.11
N LEU A 38 6.39 -3.92 5.44
CA LEU A 38 5.63 -2.77 5.95
C LEU A 38 4.90 -3.11 7.25
N LEU A 39 4.26 -4.29 7.32
CA LEU A 39 3.60 -4.77 8.52
C LEU A 39 4.56 -4.82 9.72
N ASN A 40 5.78 -5.31 9.52
CA ASN A 40 6.80 -5.37 10.56
C ASN A 40 7.36 -3.98 10.94
N MET A 41 7.35 -3.01 10.01
CA MET A 41 7.88 -1.67 10.24
C MET A 41 6.92 -0.76 11.01
N VAL A 42 5.62 -0.83 10.69
CA VAL A 42 4.62 0.14 11.20
C VAL A 42 3.40 -0.48 11.84
N GLY A 43 3.24 -1.80 11.77
CA GLY A 43 2.04 -2.49 12.22
C GLY A 43 0.90 -2.42 11.20
N ARG A 44 -0.28 -2.90 11.61
CA ARG A 44 -1.48 -2.86 10.77
C ARG A 44 -2.14 -1.49 10.77
N SER A 45 -2.84 -1.20 9.68
CA SER A 45 -3.70 -0.04 9.49
C SER A 45 -2.97 1.30 9.65
N ASP A 46 -1.66 1.34 9.39
CA ASP A 46 -0.90 2.58 9.32
C ASP A 46 -1.29 3.34 8.04
N ALA A 47 -1.90 4.51 8.22
CA ALA A 47 -2.43 5.30 7.11
C ALA A 47 -1.36 5.74 6.09
N VAL A 48 -0.09 5.88 6.50
CA VAL A 48 0.98 6.25 5.56
C VAL A 48 1.34 5.06 4.68
N ALA A 49 1.49 3.86 5.27
CA ALA A 49 1.76 2.64 4.52
C ALA A 49 0.60 2.29 3.58
N VAL A 50 -0.65 2.32 4.07
CA VAL A 50 -1.84 2.07 3.26
C VAL A 50 -1.90 3.02 2.06
N GLY A 51 -1.71 4.32 2.29
CA GLY A 51 -1.71 5.31 1.21
C GLY A 51 -0.57 5.10 0.21
N ALA A 52 0.63 4.79 0.68
CA ALA A 52 1.80 4.58 -0.19
C ALA A 52 1.66 3.34 -1.09
N VAL A 53 1.05 2.26 -0.57
CA VAL A 53 0.76 1.05 -1.35
C VAL A 53 -0.40 1.29 -2.31
N ALA A 54 -1.47 1.96 -1.87
CA ALA A 54 -2.66 2.16 -2.70
C ALA A 54 -2.39 2.95 -4.00
N ILE A 55 -1.44 3.87 -3.99
CA ILE A 55 -0.98 4.58 -5.21
C ILE A 55 -0.55 3.59 -6.32
N ARG A 56 -0.05 2.40 -5.95
CA ARG A 56 0.43 1.39 -6.91
C ARG A 56 -0.68 0.57 -7.55
N LEU A 57 -1.93 0.72 -7.10
CA LEU A 57 -3.11 0.22 -7.82
C LEU A 57 -3.37 0.99 -9.12
N GLU A 58 -2.80 2.18 -9.27
CA GLU A 58 -2.89 3.00 -10.49
C GLU A 58 -1.74 2.71 -11.48
N HIS A 59 -0.82 1.81 -11.14
CA HIS A 59 0.34 1.51 -11.98
C HIS A 59 -0.05 0.79 -13.28
N LEU A 60 0.68 1.04 -14.38
CA LEU A 60 0.39 0.48 -15.71
C LEU A 60 0.60 -1.04 -15.79
N ASP A 61 1.63 -1.56 -15.11
CA ASP A 61 1.91 -3.00 -15.04
C ASP A 61 0.92 -3.72 -14.10
N ALA A 62 0.21 -4.72 -14.63
CA ALA A 62 -0.74 -5.53 -13.88
C ALA A 62 -0.12 -6.26 -12.68
N ARG A 63 1.15 -6.67 -12.78
CA ARG A 63 1.87 -7.37 -11.70
C ARG A 63 2.15 -6.47 -10.51
N VAL A 64 2.32 -5.18 -10.76
CA VAL A 64 2.47 -4.16 -9.70
C VAL A 64 1.14 -3.92 -9.01
N ARG A 65 0.04 -3.80 -9.77
CA ARG A 65 -1.32 -3.65 -9.20
C ARG A 65 -1.71 -4.85 -8.35
N GLU A 66 -1.40 -6.06 -8.80
CA GLU A 66 -1.66 -7.29 -8.05
C GLU A 66 -0.90 -7.34 -6.73
N ALA A 67 0.42 -7.08 -6.78
CA ALA A 67 1.24 -7.02 -5.57
C ALA A 67 0.79 -5.91 -4.60
N ALA A 68 0.33 -4.77 -5.13
CA ALA A 68 -0.22 -3.69 -4.30
C ALA A 68 -1.52 -4.12 -3.59
N GLY A 69 -2.41 -4.82 -4.28
CA GLY A 69 -3.63 -5.38 -3.68
C GLY A 69 -3.32 -6.43 -2.61
N GLU A 70 -2.32 -7.28 -2.83
CA GLU A 70 -1.82 -8.23 -1.82
C GLU A 70 -1.23 -7.54 -0.60
N ALA A 71 -0.34 -6.57 -0.82
CA ALA A 71 0.26 -5.81 0.26
C ALA A 71 -0.80 -5.04 1.08
N LEU A 72 -1.84 -4.49 0.44
CA LEU A 72 -2.95 -3.85 1.16
C LEU A 72 -3.70 -4.83 2.07
N HIS A 73 -3.99 -6.03 1.60
CA HIS A 73 -4.66 -7.05 2.41
C HIS A 73 -3.80 -7.51 3.60
N GLU A 74 -2.47 -7.52 3.46
CA GLU A 74 -1.56 -7.86 4.57
C GLU A 74 -1.45 -6.75 5.63
N ILE A 75 -1.46 -5.48 5.21
CA ILE A 75 -1.20 -4.34 6.10
C ILE A 75 -2.47 -3.67 6.64
N ALA A 76 -3.65 -3.89 6.05
CA ALA A 76 -4.91 -3.34 6.54
C ALA A 76 -5.67 -4.38 7.37
N ASP A 77 -6.32 -3.94 8.44
CA ASP A 77 -7.28 -4.79 9.15
C ASP A 77 -8.59 -4.92 8.37
N GLU A 78 -9.31 -6.02 8.62
CA GLU A 78 -10.67 -6.18 8.12
C GLU A 78 -11.53 -5.01 8.63
N GLY A 79 -12.15 -4.29 7.70
CA GLY A 79 -12.94 -3.10 8.03
C GLY A 79 -12.13 -1.81 8.26
N ASP A 80 -10.84 -1.76 7.91
CA ASP A 80 -10.06 -0.51 7.94
C ASP A 80 -10.75 0.55 7.06
N ALA A 81 -11.39 1.51 7.72
CA ALA A 81 -12.17 2.55 7.08
C ALA A 81 -11.33 3.45 6.18
N PHE A 82 -10.04 3.65 6.51
CA PHE A 82 -9.13 4.43 5.68
C PHE A 82 -8.78 3.67 4.41
N ALA A 83 -8.41 2.39 4.52
CA ALA A 83 -8.14 1.54 3.36
C ALA A 83 -9.36 1.44 2.44
N ILE A 84 -10.54 1.17 3.01
CA ILE A 84 -11.82 1.13 2.27
C ILE A 84 -12.08 2.47 1.58
N SER A 85 -11.91 3.61 2.27
CA SER A 85 -12.13 4.92 1.68
C SER A 85 -11.21 5.18 0.48
N VAL A 86 -9.94 4.80 0.57
CA VAL A 86 -8.98 4.93 -0.53
C VAL A 86 -9.38 4.04 -1.71
N LEU A 87 -9.72 2.78 -1.46
CA LEU A 87 -10.16 1.85 -2.49
C LEU A 87 -11.47 2.28 -3.17
N CYS A 88 -12.44 2.78 -2.41
CA CYS A 88 -13.68 3.31 -2.95
C CYS A 88 -13.45 4.48 -3.92
N LYS A 89 -12.49 5.37 -3.64
CA LYS A 89 -12.13 6.47 -4.58
C LYS A 89 -11.60 5.94 -5.91
N LEU A 90 -10.88 4.82 -5.89
CA LEU A 90 -10.36 4.19 -7.11
C LEU A 90 -11.46 3.54 -7.97
N LEU A 91 -12.66 3.32 -7.43
CA LEU A 91 -13.81 2.86 -8.20
C LEU A 91 -14.32 3.91 -9.19
N ASP A 92 -14.04 5.19 -8.95
CA ASP A 92 -14.38 6.29 -9.86
C ASP A 92 -13.25 6.60 -10.86
N HIS A 93 -12.16 5.81 -10.85
CA HIS A 93 -11.02 6.04 -11.74
C HIS A 93 -11.38 5.78 -13.22
N HIS A 94 -10.83 6.60 -14.13
CA HIS A 94 -11.14 6.53 -15.57
C HIS A 94 -10.68 5.21 -16.23
N ASP A 95 -9.54 4.68 -15.82
CA ASP A 95 -9.00 3.40 -16.29
C ASP A 95 -9.74 2.21 -15.64
N VAL A 96 -10.29 1.32 -16.48
CA VAL A 96 -10.99 0.10 -16.08
C VAL A 96 -10.09 -0.88 -15.31
N LEU A 97 -8.80 -0.92 -15.61
CA LEU A 97 -7.86 -1.82 -14.95
C LEU A 97 -7.56 -1.39 -13.51
N VAL A 98 -7.58 -0.10 -13.24
CA VAL A 98 -7.46 0.47 -11.89
C VAL A 98 -8.74 0.18 -11.09
N ARG A 99 -9.92 0.41 -11.69
CA ARG A 99 -11.20 0.06 -11.04
C ARG A 99 -11.25 -1.42 -10.68
N LEU A 100 -10.81 -2.30 -11.59
CA LEU A 100 -10.76 -3.74 -11.33
C LEU A 100 -9.77 -4.09 -10.22
N ALA A 101 -8.61 -3.44 -10.15
CA ALA A 101 -7.65 -3.66 -9.07
C ALA A 101 -8.24 -3.26 -7.71
N ALA A 102 -8.96 -2.13 -7.65
CA ALA A 102 -9.66 -1.68 -6.45
C ALA A 102 -10.76 -2.66 -6.01
N ILE A 103 -11.59 -3.16 -6.95
CA ILE A 103 -12.60 -4.18 -6.64
C ILE A 103 -11.94 -5.43 -6.07
N LYS A 104 -10.88 -5.94 -6.70
CA LYS A 104 -10.16 -7.13 -6.22
C LYS A 104 -9.61 -6.94 -4.81
N ALA A 105 -9.05 -5.76 -4.52
CA ALA A 105 -8.54 -5.43 -3.20
C ALA A 105 -9.65 -5.31 -2.14
N LEU A 106 -10.86 -4.86 -2.51
CA LEU A 106 -12.02 -4.80 -1.61
C LEU A 106 -12.63 -6.18 -1.29
N THR A 107 -12.48 -7.15 -2.19
CA THR A 107 -13.09 -8.49 -2.05
C THR A 107 -12.17 -9.53 -1.44
N LYS A 108 -10.92 -9.17 -1.13
CA LYS A 108 -9.95 -10.04 -0.46
C LYS A 108 -10.05 -9.87 1.05
#